data_AF-A0A164KVI5-F1
#
_entry.id   AF-A0A164KVI5-F1
#
_cell.length_a   1.000
_cell.length_b   1.000
_cell.length_c   1.000
_cell.angle_alpha   90.00
_cell.angle_beta   90.00
_cell.angle_gamma   90.00
#
_symmetry.space_group_name_H-M   'P 1'
#
loop_
_entity.id
_entity.type
_entity.pdbx_description
1 polymer ?
#
loop_
_entity_poly.entity_id
_entity_poly.type
_entity_poly.pdbx_seq_one_letter_code
_entity_poly.pdbx_strand_id
1 'polypeptide(L)'
;MNNLFMVISILGGLASLILTGGLLISLFMKRLKPSRKKLTIALVTSVILCVVGGALYEISPEDKARMAQEAEAKKVAKAKATEEKKKAQKEEAAKAQAEKEAKEQKKKEEKKLAEEKKAQEEVQKKEEEAKRKAKKEEADRIKAEEKAQKETEKAEREAQKKAEEEKKKAETEAKKRAEEEEAKRLKAEKETKEKAEEEEAQRLKAEKEAKEKAEKERKAQAKKEKEEREKKAGIKIKIEHYDTCNGSGKYCDRGGFNDGSFDALAIGMNPEEVTKTLRRNAKNATIEYTKDNSGNYVEVIQYHFESGWYFLDASFKDGKLYYAERKEIKPSKDKKEERRILDGREILK
;
A
#
# COMPACT_ATOMS: atom_id res chain seq x y z
N MET A 1 0.98 24.35 -124.41
CA MET A 1 1.77 25.44 -123.80
C MET A 1 1.13 26.01 -122.53
N ASN A 2 -0.08 25.59 -122.14
CA ASN A 2 -0.88 26.30 -121.15
C ASN A 2 -0.48 26.03 -119.69
N ASN A 3 0.11 24.85 -119.40
CA ASN A 3 0.58 24.54 -118.04
C ASN A 3 1.85 25.31 -117.67
N LEU A 4 2.70 25.63 -118.64
CA LEU A 4 3.96 26.34 -118.40
C LEU A 4 3.71 27.78 -117.93
N PHE A 5 2.76 28.47 -118.59
CA PHE A 5 2.40 29.85 -118.22
C PHE A 5 1.71 29.94 -116.86
N MET A 6 0.92 28.93 -116.48
CA MET A 6 0.29 28.87 -115.16
C MET A 6 1.34 28.66 -114.04
N VAL A 7 2.32 27.77 -114.27
CA VAL A 7 3.41 27.51 -113.31
C VAL A 7 4.31 28.74 -113.13
N ILE A 8 4.61 29.47 -114.21
CA ILE A 8 5.38 30.73 -114.15
C ILE A 8 4.64 31.79 -113.31
N SER A 9 3.31 31.89 -113.43
CA SER A 9 2.52 32.83 -112.59
C SER A 9 2.57 32.49 -111.10
N ILE A 10 2.50 31.20 -110.73
CA ILE A 10 2.52 30.77 -109.32
C ILE A 10 3.91 31.00 -108.70
N LEU A 11 4.98 30.65 -109.42
CA LEU A 11 6.36 30.85 -108.96
C LEU A 11 6.70 32.35 -108.82
N GLY A 12 6.28 33.18 -109.77
CA GLY A 12 6.44 34.64 -109.68
C GLY A 12 5.70 35.23 -108.47
N GLY A 13 4.48 34.77 -108.20
CA GLY A 13 3.71 35.18 -107.03
C GLY A 13 4.42 34.85 -105.71
N LEU A 14 4.92 33.62 -105.55
CA LEU A 14 5.66 33.20 -104.36
C LEU A 14 6.97 33.98 -104.18
N ALA A 15 7.71 34.23 -105.27
CA ALA A 15 8.94 35.02 -105.22
C ALA A 15 8.67 36.47 -104.75
N SER A 16 7.56 37.08 -105.19
CA SER A 16 7.18 38.43 -104.76
C SER A 16 6.87 38.52 -103.26
N LEU A 17 6.28 37.47 -102.68
CA LEU A 17 5.95 37.37 -101.25
C LEU A 17 7.20 37.26 -100.37
N ILE A 18 8.21 36.51 -100.82
CA ILE A 18 9.48 36.37 -100.08
C ILE A 18 10.26 37.69 -100.13
N LEU A 19 10.30 38.34 -101.30
CA LEU A 19 11.02 39.60 -101.48
C LEU A 19 10.37 40.76 -100.69
N THR A 20 9.04 40.82 -100.60
CA THR A 20 8.35 41.78 -99.73
C THR A 20 8.70 41.58 -98.25
N GLY A 21 8.72 40.33 -97.77
CA GLY A 21 9.15 40.02 -96.40
C GLY A 21 10.61 40.41 -96.12
N GLY A 22 11.51 40.12 -97.05
CA GLY A 22 12.93 40.53 -96.96
C GLY A 22 13.11 42.06 -96.91
N LEU A 23 12.33 42.80 -97.70
CA LEU A 23 12.34 44.27 -97.69
C LEU A 23 11.86 44.83 -96.34
N LEU A 24 10.79 44.27 -95.76
CA LEU A 24 10.24 44.67 -94.46
C LEU A 24 11.22 44.41 -93.31
N ILE A 25 11.89 43.25 -93.29
CA ILE A 25 12.92 42.94 -92.29
C ILE A 25 14.12 43.87 -92.45
N SER A 26 14.50 44.16 -93.70
CA SER A 26 15.60 45.08 -93.98
C SER A 26 15.32 46.50 -93.47
N LEU A 27 14.05 46.94 -93.37
CA LEU A 27 13.64 48.26 -92.88
C LEU A 27 13.96 48.45 -91.39
N PHE A 28 13.88 47.39 -90.59
CA PHE A 28 14.10 47.41 -89.14
C PHE A 28 15.55 47.16 -88.70
N MET A 29 16.34 46.40 -89.47
CA MET A 29 17.76 46.17 -89.13
C MET A 29 18.69 47.18 -89.83
N LYS A 30 19.31 48.09 -89.05
CA LYS A 30 20.24 49.15 -89.55
C LYS A 30 21.46 48.61 -90.32
N ARG A 31 21.77 47.31 -90.22
CA ARG A 31 22.91 46.63 -90.88
C ARG A 31 22.68 46.19 -92.35
N LEU A 32 21.45 46.27 -92.88
CA LEU A 32 21.11 45.79 -94.23
C LEU A 32 20.77 46.91 -95.22
N LYS A 33 21.23 48.14 -94.95
CA LYS A 33 20.96 49.33 -95.79
C LYS A 33 21.40 49.23 -97.27
N PRO A 34 22.52 48.60 -97.67
CA PRO A 34 22.94 48.63 -99.07
C PRO A 34 22.16 47.66 -100.00
N SER A 35 21.45 46.66 -99.47
CA SER A 35 20.74 45.65 -100.29
C SER A 35 19.30 46.05 -100.67
N ARG A 36 18.73 47.08 -100.03
CA ARG A 36 17.33 47.50 -100.24
C ARG A 36 17.03 47.89 -101.69
N LYS A 37 17.95 48.58 -102.37
CA LYS A 37 17.79 49.02 -103.77
C LYS A 37 17.72 47.86 -104.77
N LYS A 38 18.48 46.79 -104.52
CA LYS A 38 18.48 45.59 -105.38
C LYS A 38 17.18 44.80 -105.23
N LEU A 39 16.65 44.75 -104.01
CA LEU A 39 15.39 44.07 -103.69
C LEU A 39 14.15 44.77 -104.29
N THR A 40 14.16 46.10 -104.41
CA THR A 40 13.03 46.83 -105.02
C THR A 40 12.96 46.65 -106.53
N ILE A 41 14.10 46.62 -107.23
CA ILE A 41 14.15 46.40 -108.69
C ILE A 41 13.62 45.02 -109.05
N ALA A 42 14.01 43.98 -108.30
CA ALA A 42 13.57 42.62 -108.53
C ALA A 42 12.05 42.42 -108.33
N LEU A 43 11.44 43.24 -107.48
CA LEU A 43 9.99 43.17 -107.21
C LEU A 43 9.18 43.81 -108.33
N VAL A 44 9.65 44.93 -108.89
CA VAL A 44 8.96 45.62 -110.01
C VAL A 44 8.97 44.76 -111.28
N THR A 45 10.09 44.10 -111.59
CA THR A 45 10.18 43.22 -112.78
C THR A 45 9.26 42.01 -112.70
N SER A 46 9.07 41.45 -111.50
CA SER A 46 8.15 40.34 -111.25
C SER A 46 6.68 40.69 -111.51
N VAL A 47 6.26 41.93 -111.23
CA VAL A 47 4.87 42.37 -111.38
C VAL A 47 4.52 42.64 -112.85
N ILE A 48 5.45 43.17 -113.64
CA ILE A 48 5.26 43.43 -115.08
C ILE A 48 5.02 42.12 -115.85
N LEU A 49 5.72 41.04 -115.49
CA LEU A 49 5.56 39.71 -116.08
C LEU A 49 4.16 39.11 -115.86
N CYS A 50 3.46 39.49 -114.79
CA CYS A 50 2.12 38.97 -114.49
C CYS A 50 1.01 39.68 -115.30
N VAL A 51 1.20 40.93 -115.72
CA VAL A 51 0.16 41.72 -116.41
C VAL A 51 0.10 41.41 -117.91
N VAL A 52 1.22 41.02 -118.53
CA VAL A 52 1.29 40.70 -119.98
C VAL A 52 0.63 39.34 -120.32
N GLY A 53 0.51 38.43 -119.35
CA GLY A 53 -0.05 37.08 -119.58
C GLY A 53 -1.57 36.99 -119.68
N GLY A 54 -2.32 38.05 -119.36
CA GLY A 54 -3.78 37.99 -119.21
C GLY A 54 -4.63 38.53 -120.36
N ALA A 55 -4.05 39.13 -121.39
CA ALA A 55 -4.80 40.07 -122.25
C ALA A 55 -5.19 39.61 -123.67
N LEU A 56 -4.92 38.38 -124.13
CA LEU A 56 -5.15 38.01 -125.54
C LEU A 56 -5.71 36.59 -125.72
N TYR A 57 -7.03 36.46 -125.78
CA TYR A 57 -7.70 35.31 -126.39
C TYR A 57 -8.97 35.78 -127.12
N GLU A 58 -8.88 35.93 -128.45
CA GLU A 58 -10.03 36.18 -129.33
C GLU A 58 -10.06 35.19 -130.52
N ILE A 59 -11.28 34.88 -130.95
CA ILE A 59 -11.71 33.88 -131.94
C ILE A 59 -11.97 34.55 -133.31
N SER A 60 -11.63 33.88 -134.42
CA SER A 60 -11.77 34.32 -135.82
C SER A 60 -12.56 33.29 -136.67
N PRO A 61 -13.05 33.58 -137.89
CA PRO A 61 -14.48 33.60 -138.16
C PRO A 61 -14.82 32.82 -139.45
N GLU A 62 -14.83 31.49 -139.40
CA GLU A 62 -15.31 30.68 -140.55
C GLU A 62 -16.48 29.74 -140.22
N ASP A 63 -16.86 29.63 -138.93
CA ASP A 63 -18.00 28.80 -138.48
C ASP A 63 -19.39 29.36 -138.84
N LYS A 64 -19.46 30.57 -139.44
CA LYS A 64 -20.74 31.21 -139.76
C LYS A 64 -21.51 30.56 -140.91
N ALA A 65 -20.89 29.71 -141.73
CA ALA A 65 -21.58 29.13 -142.89
C ALA A 65 -22.27 27.77 -142.60
N ARG A 66 -21.80 26.99 -141.61
CA ARG A 66 -22.50 25.75 -141.19
C ARG A 66 -23.82 26.02 -140.46
N MET A 67 -24.06 27.26 -140.04
CA MET A 67 -25.22 27.69 -139.25
C MET A 67 -26.54 27.80 -140.01
N ALA A 68 -26.57 27.59 -141.33
CA ALA A 68 -27.82 27.64 -142.10
C ALA A 68 -28.51 26.29 -142.29
N GLN A 69 -27.77 25.16 -142.25
CA GLN A 69 -28.34 23.84 -142.55
C GLN A 69 -28.63 22.98 -141.30
N GLU A 70 -28.03 23.28 -140.14
CA GLU A 70 -28.31 22.58 -138.88
C GLU A 70 -29.53 23.16 -138.12
N ALA A 71 -30.29 24.05 -138.77
CA ALA A 71 -31.42 24.77 -138.18
C ALA A 71 -32.72 23.96 -138.11
N GLU A 72 -32.89 22.89 -138.92
CA GLU A 72 -34.11 22.08 -138.88
C GLU A 72 -34.00 20.84 -137.96
N ALA A 73 -32.81 20.26 -137.80
CA ALA A 73 -32.61 19.14 -136.86
C ALA A 73 -32.66 19.59 -135.37
N LYS A 74 -32.45 20.88 -135.08
CA LYS A 74 -32.45 21.45 -133.72
C LYS A 74 -33.84 21.65 -133.10
N LYS A 75 -34.93 21.52 -133.86
CA LYS A 75 -36.29 21.70 -133.30
C LYS A 75 -36.78 20.50 -132.49
N VAL A 76 -36.33 19.28 -132.80
CA VAL A 76 -36.75 18.07 -132.09
C VAL A 76 -35.86 17.77 -130.87
N ALA A 77 -34.59 18.18 -130.87
CA ALA A 77 -33.69 18.01 -129.71
C ALA A 77 -33.93 19.03 -128.56
N LYS A 78 -34.57 20.17 -128.82
CA LYS A 78 -34.76 21.25 -127.84
C LYS A 78 -35.86 20.98 -126.80
N ALA A 79 -36.74 20.00 -127.04
CA ALA A 79 -37.75 19.60 -126.06
C ALA A 79 -37.17 18.74 -124.92
N LYS A 80 -36.11 17.97 -125.16
CA LYS A 80 -35.53 17.07 -124.14
C LYS A 80 -34.41 17.71 -123.29
N ALA A 81 -33.72 18.75 -123.79
CA ALA A 81 -32.61 19.38 -123.07
C ALA A 81 -33.02 20.44 -122.01
N THR A 82 -34.32 20.76 -121.90
CA THR A 82 -34.80 21.84 -120.99
C THR A 82 -35.15 21.32 -119.59
N GLU A 83 -35.37 20.00 -119.41
CA GLU A 83 -35.62 19.40 -118.09
C GLU A 83 -34.34 19.09 -117.29
N GLU A 84 -33.25 18.64 -117.92
CA GLU A 84 -32.04 18.25 -117.18
C GLU A 84 -31.25 19.45 -116.61
N LYS A 85 -31.31 20.63 -117.24
CA LYS A 85 -30.59 21.82 -116.75
C LYS A 85 -31.18 22.42 -115.47
N LYS A 86 -32.41 22.06 -115.07
CA LYS A 86 -33.03 22.52 -113.80
C LYS A 86 -32.69 21.64 -112.59
N LYS A 87 -32.19 20.41 -112.78
CA LYS A 87 -31.75 19.55 -111.66
C LYS A 87 -30.29 19.77 -111.25
N ALA A 88 -29.40 20.14 -112.17
CA ALA A 88 -27.99 20.33 -111.85
C ALA A 88 -27.66 21.61 -111.04
N GLN A 89 -28.46 22.68 -111.14
CA GLN A 89 -28.23 23.92 -110.38
C GLN A 89 -28.72 23.89 -108.92
N LYS A 90 -29.51 22.87 -108.52
CA LYS A 90 -29.97 22.73 -107.13
C LYS A 90 -29.01 21.94 -106.23
N GLU A 91 -28.08 21.18 -106.79
CA GLU A 91 -27.16 20.33 -106.02
C GLU A 91 -25.86 21.07 -105.60
N GLU A 92 -25.40 22.03 -106.40
CA GLU A 92 -24.16 22.78 -106.11
C GLU A 92 -24.37 23.85 -105.01
N ALA A 93 -25.57 24.42 -104.91
CA ALA A 93 -25.91 25.36 -103.84
C ALA A 93 -26.03 24.68 -102.45
N ALA A 94 -26.41 23.39 -102.41
CA ALA A 94 -26.52 22.64 -101.15
C ALA A 94 -25.16 22.21 -100.57
N LYS A 95 -24.16 21.91 -101.40
CA LYS A 95 -22.82 21.53 -100.93
C LYS A 95 -22.00 22.72 -100.41
N ALA A 96 -22.19 23.92 -100.96
CA ALA A 96 -21.49 25.12 -100.50
C ALA A 96 -21.96 25.63 -99.12
N GLN A 97 -23.20 25.32 -98.72
CA GLN A 97 -23.73 25.73 -97.42
C GLN A 97 -23.33 24.74 -96.29
N ALA A 98 -23.24 23.45 -96.59
CA ALA A 98 -22.80 22.43 -95.65
C ALA A 98 -21.31 22.53 -95.24
N GLU A 99 -20.43 22.99 -96.15
CA GLU A 99 -19.00 23.12 -95.82
C GLU A 99 -18.70 24.33 -94.90
N LYS A 100 -19.49 25.41 -94.99
CA LYS A 100 -19.34 26.59 -94.10
C LYS A 100 -19.77 26.29 -92.67
N GLU A 101 -20.85 25.54 -92.47
CA GLU A 101 -21.31 25.15 -91.13
C GLU A 101 -20.36 24.14 -90.45
N ALA A 102 -19.78 23.21 -91.21
CA ALA A 102 -18.81 22.24 -90.67
C ALA A 102 -17.48 22.89 -90.23
N LYS A 103 -17.02 23.95 -90.92
CA LYS A 103 -15.80 24.69 -90.54
C LYS A 103 -16.01 25.61 -89.34
N GLU A 104 -17.20 26.15 -89.15
CA GLU A 104 -17.51 27.00 -87.99
C GLU A 104 -17.72 26.20 -86.70
N GLN A 105 -18.30 24.99 -86.78
CA GLN A 105 -18.41 24.09 -85.63
C GLN A 105 -17.05 23.57 -85.16
N LYS A 106 -16.16 23.14 -86.07
CA LYS A 106 -14.80 22.70 -85.68
C LYS A 106 -13.97 23.80 -85.01
N LYS A 107 -14.10 25.07 -85.44
CA LYS A 107 -13.40 26.19 -84.80
C LYS A 107 -13.95 26.56 -83.41
N LYS A 108 -15.24 26.34 -83.14
CA LYS A 108 -15.84 26.55 -81.82
C LYS A 108 -15.51 25.42 -80.85
N GLU A 109 -15.42 24.18 -81.33
CA GLU A 109 -15.07 23.01 -80.52
C GLU A 109 -13.58 23.02 -80.11
N GLU A 110 -12.68 23.40 -81.02
CA GLU A 110 -11.25 23.49 -80.72
C GLU A 110 -10.90 24.63 -79.75
N LYS A 111 -11.66 25.74 -79.78
CA LYS A 111 -11.51 26.84 -78.82
C LYS A 111 -12.01 26.46 -77.41
N LYS A 112 -13.12 25.73 -77.31
CA LYS A 112 -13.64 25.25 -76.03
C LYS A 112 -12.71 24.22 -75.39
N LEU A 113 -12.14 23.30 -76.17
CA LEU A 113 -11.21 22.29 -75.66
C LEU A 113 -9.89 22.91 -75.14
N ALA A 114 -9.42 23.99 -75.77
CA ALA A 114 -8.22 24.71 -75.34
C ALA A 114 -8.43 25.56 -74.07
N GLU A 115 -9.63 26.10 -73.89
CA GLU A 115 -10.01 26.88 -72.70
C GLU A 115 -10.25 25.96 -71.49
N GLU A 116 -10.87 24.80 -71.70
CA GLU A 116 -11.12 23.79 -70.66
C GLU A 116 -9.82 23.12 -70.16
N LYS A 117 -8.87 22.83 -71.05
CA LYS A 117 -7.54 22.32 -70.65
C LYS A 117 -6.74 23.32 -69.80
N LYS A 118 -6.80 24.62 -70.12
CA LYS A 118 -6.13 25.64 -69.31
C LYS A 118 -6.79 25.83 -67.95
N ALA A 119 -8.12 25.74 -67.88
CA ALA A 119 -8.84 25.78 -66.61
C ALA A 119 -8.54 24.56 -65.72
N GLN A 120 -8.47 23.34 -66.29
CA GLN A 120 -8.11 22.15 -65.51
C GLN A 120 -6.66 22.15 -65.01
N GLU A 121 -5.70 22.64 -65.81
CA GLU A 121 -4.30 22.70 -65.39
C GLU A 121 -4.06 23.73 -64.26
N GLU A 122 -4.82 24.84 -64.25
CA GLU A 122 -4.75 25.83 -63.17
C GLU A 122 -5.41 25.31 -61.88
N VAL A 123 -6.52 24.56 -61.99
CA VAL A 123 -7.18 23.93 -60.83
C VAL A 123 -6.30 22.82 -60.24
N GLN A 124 -5.65 21.99 -61.06
CA GLN A 124 -4.75 20.94 -60.57
C GLN A 124 -3.51 21.52 -59.86
N LYS A 125 -2.91 22.60 -60.37
CA LYS A 125 -1.78 23.26 -59.69
C LYS A 125 -2.19 23.86 -58.34
N LYS A 126 -3.39 24.45 -58.25
CA LYS A 126 -3.93 24.98 -56.98
C LYS A 126 -4.25 23.87 -55.98
N GLU A 127 -4.77 22.72 -56.43
CA GLU A 127 -5.06 21.58 -55.56
C GLU A 127 -3.79 20.88 -55.06
N GLU A 128 -2.76 20.74 -55.90
CA GLU A 128 -1.48 20.14 -55.51
C GLU A 128 -0.71 21.03 -54.53
N GLU A 129 -0.73 22.37 -54.73
CA GLU A 129 -0.12 23.31 -53.78
C GLU A 129 -0.87 23.31 -52.43
N ALA A 130 -2.21 23.22 -52.44
CA ALA A 130 -3.01 23.11 -51.22
C ALA A 130 -2.73 21.80 -50.48
N LYS A 131 -2.65 20.65 -51.18
CA LYS A 131 -2.29 19.35 -50.58
C LYS A 131 -0.86 19.36 -50.03
N ARG A 132 0.08 20.05 -50.67
CA ARG A 132 1.47 20.14 -50.21
C ARG A 132 1.61 21.05 -48.98
N LYS A 133 0.83 22.13 -48.87
CA LYS A 133 0.74 22.97 -47.66
C LYS A 133 0.10 22.21 -46.51
N ALA A 134 -1.03 21.52 -46.74
CA ALA A 134 -1.71 20.72 -45.73
C ALA A 134 -0.81 19.60 -45.16
N LYS A 135 -0.10 18.85 -46.02
CA LYS A 135 0.84 17.81 -45.56
C LYS A 135 2.01 18.36 -44.75
N LYS A 136 2.48 19.57 -45.06
CA LYS A 136 3.59 20.20 -44.32
C LYS A 136 3.12 20.68 -42.94
N GLU A 137 1.94 21.28 -42.87
CA GLU A 137 1.34 21.73 -41.62
C GLU A 137 0.99 20.56 -40.68
N GLU A 138 0.50 19.45 -41.23
CA GLU A 138 0.23 18.23 -40.45
C GLU A 138 1.52 17.57 -39.93
N ALA A 139 2.58 17.53 -40.75
CA ALA A 139 3.89 17.02 -40.32
C ALA A 139 4.54 17.90 -39.24
N ASP A 140 4.38 19.22 -39.32
CA ASP A 140 4.88 20.15 -38.30
C ASP A 140 4.05 20.06 -37.00
N ARG A 141 2.73 19.84 -37.09
CA ARG A 141 1.87 19.57 -35.91
C ARG A 141 2.25 18.28 -35.18
N ILE A 142 2.44 17.19 -35.92
CA ILE A 142 2.83 15.89 -35.34
C ILE A 142 4.20 15.99 -34.65
N LYS A 143 5.17 16.68 -35.26
CA LYS A 143 6.47 16.91 -34.62
C LYS A 143 6.40 17.78 -33.38
N ALA A 144 5.53 18.79 -33.36
CA ALA A 144 5.31 19.63 -32.19
C ALA A 144 4.64 18.83 -31.05
N GLU A 145 3.66 17.98 -31.37
CA GLU A 145 2.95 17.14 -30.42
C GLU A 145 3.84 16.04 -29.83
N GLU A 146 4.67 15.38 -30.65
CA GLU A 146 5.63 14.36 -30.17
C GLU A 146 6.70 14.98 -29.27
N LYS A 147 7.12 16.22 -29.56
CA LYS A 147 8.09 16.94 -28.73
C LYS A 147 7.48 17.36 -27.39
N ALA A 148 6.23 17.82 -27.40
CA ALA A 148 5.48 18.15 -26.19
C ALA A 148 5.24 16.89 -25.31
N GLN A 149 4.85 15.76 -25.90
CA GLN A 149 4.66 14.50 -25.17
C GLN A 149 5.96 13.98 -24.53
N LYS A 150 7.10 14.07 -25.24
CA LYS A 150 8.41 13.69 -24.67
C LYS A 150 8.85 14.59 -23.53
N GLU A 151 8.50 15.88 -23.56
CA GLU A 151 8.79 16.81 -22.47
C GLU A 151 7.92 16.53 -21.25
N THR A 152 6.62 16.27 -21.44
CA THR A 152 5.72 15.89 -20.35
C THR A 152 6.09 14.54 -19.73
N GLU A 153 6.45 13.54 -20.53
CA GLU A 153 6.88 12.23 -20.00
C GLU A 153 8.19 12.34 -19.20
N LYS A 154 9.14 13.18 -19.64
CA LYS A 154 10.35 13.45 -18.87
C LYS A 154 10.05 14.15 -17.54
N ALA A 155 9.19 15.16 -17.55
CA ALA A 155 8.80 15.90 -16.34
C ALA A 155 8.08 14.99 -15.33
N GLU A 156 7.17 14.12 -15.80
CA GLU A 156 6.42 13.19 -14.96
C GLU A 156 7.34 12.12 -14.35
N ARG A 157 8.33 11.63 -15.12
CA ARG A 157 9.31 10.65 -14.67
C ARG A 157 10.31 11.22 -13.66
N GLU A 158 10.70 12.50 -13.81
CA GLU A 158 11.49 13.20 -12.77
C GLU A 158 10.67 13.46 -11.49
N ALA A 159 9.39 13.82 -11.63
CA ALA A 159 8.50 14.01 -10.49
C ALA A 159 8.28 12.70 -9.72
N GLN A 160 8.06 11.58 -10.41
CA GLN A 160 7.95 10.26 -9.78
C GLN A 160 9.24 9.84 -9.07
N LYS A 161 10.41 10.05 -9.69
CA LYS A 161 11.70 9.73 -9.05
C LYS A 161 11.93 10.53 -7.75
N LYS A 162 11.61 11.83 -7.76
CA LYS A 162 11.70 12.67 -6.55
C LYS A 162 10.73 12.21 -5.46
N ALA A 163 9.50 11.89 -5.82
CA ALA A 163 8.50 11.38 -4.87
C ALA A 163 8.88 10.01 -4.28
N GLU A 164 9.45 9.10 -5.09
CA GLU A 164 9.92 7.79 -4.60
C GLU A 164 11.15 7.92 -3.68
N GLU A 165 12.08 8.81 -4.00
CA GLU A 165 13.26 9.08 -3.17
C GLU A 165 12.88 9.72 -1.82
N GLU A 166 11.93 10.65 -1.83
CA GLU A 166 11.42 11.29 -0.62
C GLU A 166 10.64 10.29 0.25
N LYS A 167 9.82 9.42 -0.36
CA LYS A 167 9.11 8.35 0.35
C LYS A 167 10.07 7.34 0.97
N LYS A 168 11.15 6.95 0.27
CA LYS A 168 12.21 6.09 0.82
C LYS A 168 12.94 6.75 2.00
N LYS A 169 13.26 8.04 1.91
CA LYS A 169 13.87 8.79 3.02
C LYS A 169 12.95 8.81 4.24
N ALA A 170 11.68 9.15 4.05
CA ALA A 170 10.68 9.15 5.13
C ALA A 170 10.51 7.78 5.79
N GLU A 171 10.47 6.70 5.00
CA GLU A 171 10.35 5.33 5.52
C GLU A 171 11.59 4.91 6.32
N THR A 172 12.80 5.21 5.83
CA THR A 172 14.04 4.92 6.56
C THR A 172 14.18 5.72 7.85
N GLU A 173 13.72 6.98 7.88
CA GLU A 173 13.74 7.80 9.09
C GLU A 173 12.71 7.30 10.11
N ALA A 174 11.49 6.95 9.66
CA ALA A 174 10.47 6.36 10.51
C ALA A 174 10.95 5.03 11.13
N LYS A 175 11.61 4.18 10.34
CA LYS A 175 12.14 2.89 10.81
C LYS A 175 13.26 3.06 11.84
N LYS A 176 14.17 4.03 11.64
CA LYS A 176 15.21 4.37 12.62
C LYS A 176 14.63 4.91 13.93
N ARG A 177 13.62 5.77 13.87
CA ARG A 177 12.94 6.29 15.07
C ARG A 177 12.24 5.18 15.84
N ALA A 178 11.62 4.22 15.14
CA ALA A 178 10.98 3.07 15.76
C ALA A 178 12.00 2.15 16.47
N GLU A 179 13.11 1.81 15.82
CA GLU A 179 14.18 1.01 16.45
C GLU A 179 14.80 1.71 17.67
N GLU A 180 15.00 3.03 17.62
CA GLU A 180 15.56 3.78 18.74
C GLU A 180 14.59 3.84 19.95
N GLU A 181 13.28 3.95 19.69
CA GLU A 181 12.27 3.92 20.75
C GLU A 181 12.16 2.53 21.38
N GLU A 182 12.17 1.47 20.58
CA GLU A 182 12.16 0.09 21.06
C GLU A 182 13.41 -0.22 21.90
N ALA A 183 14.59 0.23 21.46
CA ALA A 183 15.83 0.10 22.22
C ALA A 183 15.79 0.87 23.56
N LYS A 184 15.15 2.04 23.61
CA LYS A 184 14.93 2.80 24.86
C LYS A 184 13.97 2.07 25.81
N ARG A 185 12.87 1.51 25.28
CA ARG A 185 11.91 0.74 26.08
C ARG A 185 12.54 -0.52 26.66
N LEU A 186 13.30 -1.27 25.86
CA LEU A 186 14.01 -2.47 26.33
C LEU A 186 15.06 -2.17 27.42
N LYS A 187 15.79 -1.04 27.31
CA LYS A 187 16.72 -0.61 28.36
C LYS A 187 15.98 -0.22 29.64
N ALA A 188 14.89 0.55 29.53
CA ALA A 188 14.09 0.94 30.69
C ALA A 188 13.49 -0.28 31.39
N GLU A 189 12.98 -1.26 30.63
CA GLU A 189 12.41 -2.49 31.17
C GLU A 189 13.47 -3.33 31.91
N LYS A 190 14.68 -3.49 31.33
CA LYS A 190 15.79 -4.16 32.01
C LYS A 190 16.18 -3.47 33.31
N GLU A 191 16.30 -2.15 33.31
CA GLU A 191 16.68 -1.40 34.52
C GLU A 191 15.60 -1.51 35.60
N THR A 192 14.30 -1.50 35.24
CA THR A 192 13.22 -1.74 36.19
C THR A 192 13.24 -3.16 36.74
N LYS A 193 13.57 -4.16 35.92
CA LYS A 193 13.62 -5.56 36.34
C LYS A 193 14.82 -5.82 37.26
N GLU A 194 15.99 -5.27 36.95
CA GLU A 194 17.18 -5.36 37.82
C GLU A 194 16.93 -4.69 39.18
N LYS A 195 16.29 -3.51 39.21
CA LYS A 195 15.92 -2.86 40.48
C LYS A 195 14.93 -3.68 41.29
N ALA A 196 13.94 -4.29 40.64
CA ALA A 196 12.97 -5.16 41.31
C ALA A 196 13.63 -6.43 41.89
N GLU A 197 14.53 -7.07 41.14
CA GLU A 197 15.29 -8.23 41.61
C GLU A 197 16.24 -7.87 42.78
N GLU A 198 16.88 -6.70 42.75
CA GLU A 198 17.72 -6.22 43.86
C GLU A 198 16.89 -5.92 45.11
N GLU A 199 15.73 -5.28 44.99
CA GLU A 199 14.82 -5.01 46.11
C GLU A 199 14.28 -6.32 46.71
N GLU A 200 13.89 -7.30 45.89
CA GLU A 200 13.44 -8.61 46.36
C GLU A 200 14.57 -9.35 47.11
N ALA A 201 15.80 -9.32 46.57
CA ALA A 201 16.95 -9.92 47.24
C ALA A 201 17.25 -9.26 48.59
N GLN A 202 17.13 -7.93 48.70
CA GLN A 202 17.29 -7.20 49.96
C GLN A 202 16.19 -7.57 50.96
N ARG A 203 14.93 -7.67 50.52
CA ARG A 203 13.80 -8.09 51.39
C ARG A 203 13.97 -9.51 51.90
N LEU A 204 14.38 -10.44 51.06
CA LEU A 204 14.66 -11.83 51.45
C LEU A 204 15.82 -11.92 52.45
N LYS A 205 16.86 -11.10 52.29
CA LYS A 205 17.98 -11.05 53.23
C LYS A 205 17.54 -10.48 54.59
N ALA A 206 16.77 -9.39 54.60
CA ALA A 206 16.23 -8.80 55.82
C ALA A 206 15.28 -9.75 56.56
N GLU A 207 14.42 -10.49 55.83
CA GLU A 207 13.52 -11.48 56.44
C GLU A 207 14.28 -12.64 57.06
N LYS A 208 15.32 -13.16 56.39
CA LYS A 208 16.18 -14.22 56.95
C LYS A 208 16.88 -13.76 58.22
N GLU A 209 17.45 -12.56 58.22
CA GLU A 209 18.13 -12.00 59.39
C GLU A 209 17.17 -11.76 60.56
N ALA A 210 15.95 -11.26 60.27
CA ALA A 210 14.90 -11.09 61.28
C ALA A 210 14.45 -12.43 61.88
N LYS A 211 14.26 -13.47 61.05
CA LYS A 211 13.92 -14.83 61.51
C LYS A 211 15.03 -15.43 62.37
N GLU A 212 16.29 -15.29 61.96
CA GLU A 212 17.42 -15.81 62.73
C GLU A 212 17.57 -15.08 64.08
N LYS A 213 17.37 -13.75 64.11
CA LYS A 213 17.37 -12.97 65.35
C LYS A 213 16.23 -13.39 66.28
N ALA A 214 15.01 -13.54 65.75
CA ALA A 214 13.86 -13.99 66.52
C ALA A 214 14.05 -15.42 67.06
N GLU A 215 14.63 -16.33 66.28
CA GLU A 215 14.93 -17.69 66.73
C GLU A 215 15.99 -17.71 67.84
N LYS A 216 17.06 -16.92 67.70
CA LYS A 216 18.10 -16.76 68.74
C LYS A 216 17.50 -16.19 70.03
N GLU A 217 16.64 -15.19 69.94
CA GLU A 217 15.97 -14.59 71.09
C GLU A 217 15.02 -15.59 71.78
N ARG A 218 14.20 -16.33 71.01
CA ARG A 218 13.35 -17.39 71.57
C ARG A 218 14.15 -18.50 72.25
N LYS A 219 15.26 -18.94 71.66
CA LYS A 219 16.16 -19.94 72.28
C LYS A 219 16.81 -19.40 73.54
N ALA A 220 17.23 -18.13 73.55
CA ALA A 220 17.81 -17.49 74.72
C ALA A 220 16.78 -17.34 75.86
N GLN A 221 15.55 -16.93 75.55
CA GLN A 221 14.47 -16.84 76.52
C GLN A 221 14.10 -18.21 77.09
N ALA A 222 13.93 -19.23 76.24
CA ALA A 222 13.65 -20.59 76.69
C ALA A 222 14.77 -21.16 77.59
N LYS A 223 16.04 -20.81 77.31
CA LYS A 223 17.17 -21.18 78.17
C LYS A 223 17.11 -20.47 79.52
N LYS A 224 16.81 -19.17 79.55
CA LYS A 224 16.64 -18.40 80.79
C LYS A 224 15.50 -18.93 81.66
N GLU A 225 14.33 -19.18 81.06
CA GLU A 225 13.16 -19.75 81.75
C GLU A 225 13.46 -21.16 82.28
N LYS A 226 14.20 -21.98 81.53
CA LYS A 226 14.66 -23.29 82.01
C LYS A 226 15.60 -23.15 83.21
N GLU A 227 16.59 -22.27 83.14
CA GLU A 227 17.55 -22.05 84.23
C GLU A 227 16.86 -21.50 85.50
N GLU A 228 15.91 -20.58 85.36
CA GLU A 228 15.13 -20.06 86.50
C GLU A 228 14.30 -21.16 87.16
N ARG A 229 13.65 -21.99 86.36
CA ARG A 229 12.90 -23.15 86.83
C ARG A 229 13.80 -24.18 87.52
N GLU A 230 14.97 -24.47 86.98
CA GLU A 230 15.93 -25.39 87.63
C GLU A 230 16.45 -24.83 88.96
N LYS A 231 16.56 -23.50 89.11
CA LYS A 231 16.89 -22.86 90.39
C LYS A 231 15.78 -22.96 91.42
N LYS A 232 14.52 -22.87 90.99
CA LYS A 232 13.35 -22.90 91.88
C LYS A 232 12.87 -24.32 92.21
N ALA A 233 13.01 -25.25 91.28
CA ALA A 233 12.56 -26.63 91.45
C ALA A 233 13.25 -27.29 92.65
N GLY A 234 12.46 -27.96 93.50
CA GLY A 234 12.94 -28.63 94.70
C GLY A 234 13.16 -27.72 95.91
N ILE A 235 12.95 -26.40 95.80
CA ILE A 235 12.93 -25.52 96.97
C ILE A 235 11.80 -25.95 97.91
N LYS A 236 12.16 -26.25 99.17
CA LYS A 236 11.20 -26.59 100.21
C LYS A 236 10.46 -25.35 100.68
N ILE A 237 9.14 -25.44 100.71
CA ILE A 237 8.25 -24.38 101.19
C ILE A 237 7.78 -24.72 102.60
N LYS A 238 7.60 -23.69 103.43
CA LYS A 238 6.99 -23.85 104.75
C LYS A 238 5.52 -24.24 104.58
N ILE A 239 5.14 -25.37 105.16
CA ILE A 239 3.75 -25.84 105.18
C ILE A 239 3.07 -25.41 106.49
N GLU A 240 1.80 -25.05 106.38
CA GLU A 240 0.92 -24.89 107.53
C GLU A 240 0.48 -26.27 108.03
N HIS A 241 0.34 -26.39 109.36
CA HIS A 241 -0.22 -27.58 109.98
C HIS A 241 -1.63 -27.27 110.45
N TYR A 242 -2.57 -28.10 110.05
CA TYR A 242 -3.98 -27.97 110.35
C TYR A 242 -4.40 -28.99 111.41
N ASP A 243 -5.46 -28.67 112.15
CA ASP A 243 -6.07 -29.63 113.08
C ASP A 243 -6.80 -30.74 112.30
N THR A 244 -6.30 -31.97 112.41
CA THR A 244 -6.82 -33.17 111.75
C THR A 244 -7.49 -34.15 112.72
N CYS A 245 -7.66 -33.74 113.98
CA CYS A 245 -8.30 -34.56 115.00
C CYS A 245 -9.78 -34.81 114.67
N ASN A 246 -10.37 -35.87 115.25
CA ASN A 246 -11.83 -36.03 115.22
C ASN A 246 -12.52 -35.02 116.16
N GLY A 247 -13.85 -34.97 116.16
CA GLY A 247 -14.64 -34.08 117.04
C GLY A 247 -14.45 -34.27 118.54
N SER A 248 -13.64 -35.25 118.97
CA SER A 248 -13.23 -35.46 120.38
C SER A 248 -11.77 -35.07 120.64
N GLY A 249 -11.09 -34.42 119.70
CA GLY A 249 -9.67 -34.07 119.80
C GLY A 249 -8.71 -35.27 119.74
N LYS A 250 -9.17 -36.43 119.25
CA LYS A 250 -8.39 -37.68 119.19
C LYS A 250 -8.07 -38.07 117.74
N TYR A 251 -7.08 -38.95 117.58
CA TYR A 251 -6.67 -39.54 116.29
C TYR A 251 -6.22 -38.53 115.22
N CYS A 252 -5.54 -37.46 115.64
CA CYS A 252 -4.92 -36.46 114.77
C CYS A 252 -3.78 -37.09 113.97
N ASP A 253 -3.62 -36.68 112.71
CA ASP A 253 -2.60 -37.16 111.77
C ASP A 253 -2.53 -38.68 111.58
N ARG A 254 -3.66 -39.36 111.75
CA ARG A 254 -3.80 -40.81 111.56
C ARG A 254 -4.49 -41.20 110.25
N GLY A 255 -4.67 -40.26 109.32
CA GLY A 255 -5.15 -40.53 107.97
C GLY A 255 -4.33 -41.62 107.25
N GLY A 256 -5.02 -42.57 106.61
CA GLY A 256 -4.44 -43.74 105.95
C GLY A 256 -4.55 -43.74 104.43
N PHE A 257 -4.95 -42.62 103.82
CA PHE A 257 -5.12 -42.45 102.36
C PHE A 257 -5.90 -43.58 101.67
N ASN A 258 -6.90 -44.15 102.36
CA ASN A 258 -7.76 -45.19 101.80
C ASN A 258 -8.57 -44.65 100.61
N ASP A 259 -9.14 -45.56 99.81
CA ASP A 259 -9.88 -45.20 98.59
C ASP A 259 -10.90 -44.09 98.79
N GLY A 260 -11.75 -44.21 99.80
CA GLY A 260 -12.74 -43.18 100.10
C GLY A 260 -12.16 -41.80 100.39
N SER A 261 -11.00 -41.70 101.05
CA SER A 261 -10.36 -40.40 101.30
C SER A 261 -9.72 -39.80 100.05
N PHE A 262 -9.20 -40.63 99.14
CA PHE A 262 -8.67 -40.16 97.86
C PHE A 262 -9.80 -39.75 96.91
N ASP A 263 -10.88 -40.54 96.87
CA ASP A 263 -12.08 -40.28 96.06
C ASP A 263 -12.85 -39.04 96.50
N ALA A 264 -12.71 -38.65 97.77
CA ALA A 264 -13.28 -37.41 98.29
C ALA A 264 -12.47 -36.16 97.89
N LEU A 265 -11.26 -36.31 97.34
CA LEU A 265 -10.50 -35.16 96.83
C LEU A 265 -11.13 -34.64 95.53
N ALA A 266 -11.21 -33.33 95.42
CA ALA A 266 -11.68 -32.66 94.22
C ALA A 266 -10.67 -31.61 93.74
N ILE A 267 -10.50 -31.52 92.43
CA ILE A 267 -9.75 -30.43 91.80
C ILE A 267 -10.36 -29.09 92.24
N GLY A 268 -9.49 -28.14 92.59
CA GLY A 268 -9.92 -26.85 93.13
C GLY A 268 -9.82 -26.73 94.66
N MET A 269 -9.75 -27.84 95.40
CA MET A 269 -9.60 -27.82 96.86
C MET A 269 -8.32 -27.10 97.30
N ASN A 270 -8.36 -26.31 98.37
CA ASN A 270 -7.17 -25.69 98.94
C ASN A 270 -6.37 -26.68 99.83
N PRO A 271 -5.13 -26.36 100.26
CA PRO A 271 -4.31 -27.26 101.07
C PRO A 271 -4.95 -27.68 102.40
N GLU A 272 -5.75 -26.82 103.03
CA GLU A 272 -6.46 -27.13 104.27
C GLU A 272 -7.57 -28.17 104.03
N GLU A 273 -8.37 -27.97 102.99
CA GLU A 273 -9.45 -28.89 102.59
C GLU A 273 -8.90 -30.27 102.26
N VAL A 274 -7.79 -30.34 101.50
CA VAL A 274 -7.09 -31.60 101.21
C VAL A 274 -6.58 -32.23 102.52
N THR A 275 -5.92 -31.47 103.38
CA THR A 275 -5.38 -31.97 104.65
C THR A 275 -6.47 -32.53 105.57
N LYS A 276 -7.63 -31.84 105.67
CA LYS A 276 -8.78 -32.29 106.45
C LYS A 276 -9.44 -33.52 105.84
N THR A 277 -9.58 -33.58 104.53
CA THR A 277 -10.14 -34.73 103.80
C THR A 277 -9.28 -35.98 104.01
N LEU A 278 -7.96 -35.82 103.93
CA LEU A 278 -7.00 -36.89 104.19
C LEU A 278 -6.82 -37.19 105.68
N ARG A 279 -7.24 -36.29 106.57
CA ARG A 279 -7.03 -36.32 108.02
C ARG A 279 -5.57 -36.52 108.40
N ARG A 280 -4.69 -35.83 107.67
CA ARG A 280 -3.23 -35.96 107.82
C ARG A 280 -2.52 -34.76 107.21
N ASN A 281 -1.67 -34.13 108.00
CA ASN A 281 -0.78 -33.07 107.52
C ASN A 281 0.27 -33.60 106.54
N ALA A 282 0.66 -32.75 105.59
CA ALA A 282 1.79 -33.03 104.71
C ALA A 282 3.09 -33.11 105.51
N LYS A 283 4.04 -33.93 105.05
CA LYS A 283 5.39 -33.99 105.65
C LYS A 283 6.28 -32.85 105.19
N ASN A 284 6.14 -32.45 103.93
CA ASN A 284 6.85 -31.34 103.33
C ASN A 284 6.08 -30.81 102.11
N ALA A 285 6.49 -29.66 101.62
CA ALA A 285 6.10 -29.19 100.30
C ALA A 285 7.31 -28.66 99.54
N THR A 286 7.31 -28.83 98.22
CA THR A 286 8.36 -28.38 97.32
C THR A 286 7.79 -27.69 96.09
N ILE A 287 8.51 -26.70 95.57
CA ILE A 287 8.19 -26.13 94.26
C ILE A 287 8.54 -27.17 93.19
N GLU A 288 7.58 -27.51 92.34
CA GLU A 288 7.78 -28.35 91.16
C GLU A 288 7.25 -27.66 89.91
N TYR A 289 7.67 -28.14 88.75
CA TYR A 289 7.18 -27.65 87.47
C TYR A 289 6.63 -28.82 86.67
N THR A 290 5.33 -28.75 86.37
CA THR A 290 4.63 -29.79 85.60
C THR A 290 4.22 -29.23 84.25
N LYS A 291 4.12 -30.09 83.23
CA LYS A 291 3.57 -29.66 81.94
C LYS A 291 2.05 -29.67 81.99
N ASP A 292 1.45 -28.59 81.53
CA ASP A 292 0.03 -28.56 81.21
C ASP A 292 -0.25 -29.23 79.85
N ASN A 293 -1.52 -29.27 79.45
CA ASN A 293 -1.95 -29.87 78.20
C ASN A 293 -1.49 -29.07 76.95
N SER A 294 -1.12 -27.81 77.10
CA SER A 294 -0.50 -27.00 76.05
C SER A 294 1.01 -27.24 75.92
N GLY A 295 1.59 -28.07 76.81
CA GLY A 295 3.02 -28.37 76.85
C GLY A 295 3.85 -27.30 77.57
N ASN A 296 3.20 -26.29 78.17
CA ASN A 296 3.86 -25.24 78.94
C ASN A 296 4.17 -25.74 80.35
N TYR A 297 5.30 -25.30 80.91
CA TYR A 297 5.62 -25.59 82.31
C TYR A 297 4.86 -24.65 83.22
N VAL A 298 4.11 -25.21 84.16
CA VAL A 298 3.42 -24.49 85.23
C VAL A 298 4.12 -24.76 86.55
N GLU A 299 4.38 -23.70 87.31
CA GLU A 299 4.85 -23.78 88.69
C GLU A 299 3.72 -24.31 89.57
N VAL A 300 4.00 -25.35 90.35
CA VAL A 300 3.08 -25.93 91.32
C VAL A 300 3.80 -26.14 92.64
N ILE A 301 3.05 -26.10 93.73
CA ILE A 301 3.54 -26.50 95.05
C ILE A 301 3.08 -27.93 95.29
N GLN A 302 4.00 -28.88 95.29
CA GLN A 302 3.70 -30.27 95.61
C GLN A 302 3.80 -30.47 97.12
N TYR A 303 2.71 -30.92 97.74
CA TYR A 303 2.65 -31.35 99.12
C TYR A 303 2.79 -32.87 99.16
N HIS A 304 3.77 -33.35 99.90
CA HIS A 304 4.02 -34.77 100.08
C HIS A 304 3.36 -35.27 101.37
N PHE A 305 2.40 -36.17 101.23
CA PHE A 305 1.73 -36.84 102.33
C PHE A 305 2.19 -38.29 102.39
N GLU A 306 2.51 -38.78 103.57
CA GLU A 306 3.02 -40.16 103.75
C GLU A 306 2.35 -40.81 104.95
N SER A 307 1.83 -42.02 104.75
CA SER A 307 1.30 -42.92 105.77
C SER A 307 2.18 -44.17 105.89
N GLY A 308 1.76 -45.19 106.65
CA GLY A 308 2.50 -46.45 106.73
C GLY A 308 2.40 -47.33 105.46
N TRP A 309 1.40 -47.07 104.61
CA TRP A 309 1.05 -47.94 103.48
C TRP A 309 1.00 -47.22 102.14
N TYR A 310 0.74 -45.91 102.13
CA TYR A 310 0.63 -45.09 100.92
C TYR A 310 1.37 -43.76 101.03
N PHE A 311 1.87 -43.30 99.90
CA PHE A 311 2.23 -41.91 99.65
C PHE A 311 1.16 -41.23 98.81
N LEU A 312 0.96 -39.95 99.05
CA LEU A 312 0.11 -39.09 98.22
C LEU A 312 0.85 -37.78 97.94
N ASP A 313 1.04 -37.49 96.66
CA ASP A 313 1.61 -36.24 96.18
C ASP A 313 0.47 -35.37 95.64
N ALA A 314 0.20 -34.24 96.28
CA ALA A 314 -0.82 -33.29 95.85
C ALA A 314 -0.16 -32.00 95.36
N SER A 315 -0.29 -31.70 94.08
CA SER A 315 0.20 -30.48 93.47
C SER A 315 -0.87 -29.40 93.47
N PHE A 316 -0.51 -28.23 93.99
CA PHE A 316 -1.38 -27.06 94.05
C PHE A 316 -0.87 -25.99 93.09
N LYS A 317 -1.77 -25.49 92.24
CA LYS A 317 -1.54 -24.33 91.38
C LYS A 317 -2.39 -23.18 91.90
N ASP A 318 -1.78 -22.03 92.15
CA ASP A 318 -2.47 -20.86 92.70
C ASP A 318 -3.27 -21.17 93.98
N GLY A 319 -2.73 -22.04 94.83
CA GLY A 319 -3.37 -22.47 96.09
C GLY A 319 -4.53 -23.46 95.93
N LYS A 320 -4.77 -24.00 94.73
CA LYS A 320 -5.85 -24.94 94.43
C LYS A 320 -5.32 -26.28 93.94
N LEU A 321 -5.94 -27.37 94.37
CA LEU A 321 -5.56 -28.72 94.02
C LEU A 321 -5.67 -28.86 92.50
N TYR A 322 -4.55 -29.13 91.87
CA TYR A 322 -4.39 -29.19 90.43
C TYR A 322 -4.16 -30.63 89.96
N TYR A 323 -3.47 -31.41 90.77
CA TYR A 323 -3.15 -32.81 90.49
C TYR A 323 -2.93 -33.53 91.81
N ALA A 324 -3.41 -34.76 91.95
CA ALA A 324 -3.05 -35.62 93.06
C ALA A 324 -2.74 -37.03 92.56
N GLU A 325 -1.71 -37.62 93.15
CA GLU A 325 -1.28 -38.98 92.83
C GLU A 325 -1.08 -39.77 94.10
N ARG A 326 -1.71 -40.94 94.18
CA ARG A 326 -1.52 -41.89 95.29
C ARG A 326 -0.76 -43.11 94.81
N LYS A 327 0.24 -43.52 95.59
CA LYS A 327 1.07 -44.72 95.36
C LYS A 327 1.18 -45.55 96.64
N GLU A 328 1.29 -46.86 96.51
CA GLU A 328 1.53 -47.78 97.62
C GLU A 328 3.03 -47.85 97.97
N ILE A 329 3.39 -47.79 99.25
CA ILE A 329 4.78 -47.80 99.74
C ILE A 329 5.41 -49.20 99.60
N LYS A 330 4.61 -50.24 99.83
CA LYS A 330 5.03 -51.64 99.78
C LYS A 330 3.93 -52.45 99.11
N PRO A 331 4.01 -52.70 97.79
CA PRO A 331 3.08 -53.61 97.16
C PRO A 331 3.21 -54.99 97.82
N SER A 332 2.09 -55.61 98.18
CA SER A 332 2.09 -57.02 98.59
C SER A 332 2.75 -57.85 97.47
N LYS A 333 3.52 -58.89 97.82
CA LYS A 333 4.19 -59.77 96.84
C LYS A 333 3.22 -60.34 95.78
N ASP A 334 1.94 -60.39 96.12
CA ASP A 334 0.86 -60.96 95.30
C ASP A 334 -0.06 -59.89 94.67
N LYS A 335 0.19 -58.59 94.88
CA LYS A 335 -0.61 -57.50 94.31
C LYS A 335 0.22 -56.62 93.39
N LYS A 336 -0.40 -56.21 92.27
CA LYS A 336 0.14 -55.19 91.38
C LYS A 336 0.18 -53.85 92.11
N GLU A 337 1.21 -53.06 91.86
CA GLU A 337 1.34 -51.69 92.35
C GLU A 337 0.08 -50.89 92.00
N GLU A 338 -0.58 -50.34 93.03
CA GLU A 338 -1.78 -49.55 92.85
C GLU A 338 -1.42 -48.07 92.75
N ARG A 339 -1.73 -47.48 91.59
CA ARG A 339 -1.51 -46.07 91.27
C ARG A 339 -2.85 -45.42 90.94
N ARG A 340 -3.22 -44.38 91.69
CA ARG A 340 -4.44 -43.60 91.44
C ARG A 340 -4.09 -42.15 91.19
N ILE A 341 -4.81 -41.53 90.25
CA ILE A 341 -4.55 -40.17 89.78
C ILE A 341 -5.86 -39.40 89.76
N LEU A 342 -5.82 -38.19 90.32
CA LEU A 342 -6.81 -37.15 90.15
C LEU A 342 -6.16 -36.04 89.31
N ASP A 343 -6.62 -35.84 88.08
CA ASP A 343 -5.95 -34.96 87.11
C ASP A 343 -6.81 -33.75 86.74
N GLY A 344 -6.42 -32.56 87.20
CA GLY A 344 -7.06 -31.30 86.86
C GLY A 344 -6.47 -30.61 85.63
N ARG A 345 -5.47 -31.21 84.96
CA ARG A 345 -4.84 -30.64 83.76
C ARG A 345 -5.82 -30.47 82.61
N GLU A 346 -6.95 -31.17 82.62
CA GLU A 346 -8.01 -31.10 81.60
C GLU A 346 -9.00 -29.92 81.77
N ILE A 347 -9.10 -29.33 82.96
CA ILE A 347 -10.25 -28.46 83.33
C ILE A 347 -9.99 -26.95 83.10
N LEU A 348 -8.74 -26.55 82.82
CA LEU A 348 -8.40 -25.16 82.48
C LEU A 348 -8.27 -25.00 80.96
N LYS A 349 -9.39 -24.67 80.31
CA LYS A 349 -9.43 -24.07 78.96
C LYS A 349 -9.67 -22.57 79.04
#